data_AF-F6CVB0-F1
#
_entry.id   AF-F6CVB0-F1
#
_cell.length_a   1.000
_cell.length_b   1.000
_cell.length_c   1.000
_cell.angle_alpha   90.00
_cell.angle_beta   90.00
_cell.angle_gamma   90.00
#
_symmetry.space_group_name_H-M   'P 1'
#
loop_
_entity.id
_entity.type
_entity.pdbx_description
1 polymer ?
#
loop_
_entity_poly.entity_id
_entity_poly.type
_entity_poly.pdbx_seq_one_letter_code
_entity_poly.pdbx_strand_id
1 'polypeptide(L)'
;MNGKIGPHEGVEFILFDRGEKHVIYFNWDCWPEDYFAAAKLVGAKTMRFTEPDGEKESYIFYRDGYEEKAEELKSIILSKHTVDDSDFEEKEYRIGEILDYKKEDVALFISNFKVNH
;
A
#
# COMPACT_ATOMS: atom_id res chain seq x y z
N MET A 1 -12.20 3.53 -12.05
CA MET A 1 -11.03 3.82 -11.20
C MET A 1 -11.20 3.00 -9.94
N ASN A 2 -10.31 2.03 -9.71
CA ASN A 2 -10.35 1.18 -8.54
C ASN A 2 -9.71 1.97 -7.40
N GLY A 3 -10.52 2.34 -6.41
CA GLY A 3 -10.04 2.93 -5.19
C GLY A 3 -9.39 1.83 -4.41
N LYS A 4 -8.11 2.04 -4.17
CA LYS A 4 -7.38 1.42 -3.09
C LYS A 4 -6.97 2.58 -2.21
N ILE A 5 -7.00 2.45 -0.88
CA ILE A 5 -6.13 3.28 -0.05
C ILE A 5 -4.72 3.04 -0.57
N GLY A 6 -4.26 3.99 -1.37
CA GLY A 6 -2.99 3.98 -2.05
C GLY A 6 -2.11 5.07 -1.47
N PRO A 7 -0.80 4.97 -1.67
CA PRO A 7 0.12 6.06 -1.34
C PRO A 7 -0.32 7.39 -1.98
N HIS A 8 -0.27 8.47 -1.21
CA HIS A 8 -0.15 9.84 -1.69
C HIS A 8 1.32 10.12 -2.00
N GLU A 9 1.71 9.75 -3.22
CA GLU A 9 3.10 9.68 -3.67
C GLU A 9 3.99 10.84 -3.20
N GLY A 10 5.08 10.46 -2.53
CA GLY A 10 6.11 11.37 -2.03
C GLY A 10 6.09 11.57 -0.51
N VAL A 11 4.91 11.54 0.11
CA VAL A 11 4.82 11.67 1.58
C VAL A 11 5.14 10.35 2.28
N GLU A 12 4.72 9.20 1.73
CA GLU A 12 4.98 7.90 2.38
C GLU A 12 6.47 7.63 2.54
N PHE A 13 7.29 7.95 1.54
CA PHE A 13 8.72 7.72 1.62
C PHE A 13 9.36 8.62 2.69
N ILE A 14 8.91 9.88 2.83
CA ILE A 14 9.37 10.79 3.89
C ILE A 14 9.00 10.22 5.27
N LEU A 15 7.78 9.74 5.44
CA LEU A 15 7.34 9.13 6.70
C LEU A 15 8.10 7.82 7.00
N PHE A 16 8.39 7.03 5.96
CA PHE A 16 9.20 5.83 6.08
C PHE A 16 10.65 6.15 6.47
N ASP A 17 11.28 7.15 5.84
CA ASP A 17 12.62 7.63 6.15
C ASP A 17 12.74 8.07 7.62
N ARG A 18 11.73 8.81 8.11
CA ARG A 18 11.61 9.25 9.51
C ARG A 18 11.31 8.13 10.51
N GLY A 19 10.98 6.92 10.04
CA GLY A 19 10.59 5.79 10.88
C GLY A 19 9.16 5.88 11.42
N GLU A 20 8.32 6.74 10.86
CA GLU A 20 6.90 6.87 11.21
C GLU A 20 6.05 5.79 10.52
N LYS A 21 6.52 5.27 9.37
CA LYS A 21 5.94 4.11 8.67
C LYS A 21 6.97 3.00 8.50
N HIS A 22 6.51 1.76 8.58
CA HIS A 22 7.38 0.59 8.45
C HIS A 22 7.14 -0.23 7.19
N VAL A 23 6.01 -0.01 6.54
CA VAL A 23 5.63 -0.59 5.26
C VAL A 23 5.01 0.52 4.42
N ILE A 24 5.49 0.67 3.19
CA ILE A 24 4.91 1.59 2.21
C ILE A 24 4.73 0.87 0.89
N TYR A 25 3.67 1.24 0.18
CA TYR A 25 3.24 0.64 -1.07
C TYR A 25 3.39 1.68 -2.18
N PHE A 26 3.84 1.25 -3.35
CA PHE A 26 3.84 2.01 -4.60
C PHE A 26 3.07 1.18 -5.62
N ASN A 27 1.96 1.71 -6.12
CA ASN A 27 1.21 1.06 -7.19
C ASN A 27 1.94 1.26 -8.53
N TRP A 28 1.43 0.63 -9.57
CA TRP A 28 2.01 0.70 -10.92
C TRP A 28 2.01 2.08 -11.59
N ASP A 29 1.18 3.00 -11.12
CA ASP A 29 1.11 4.38 -11.62
C ASP A 29 2.09 5.30 -10.86
N CYS A 30 2.72 4.77 -9.81
CA CYS A 30 3.77 5.45 -9.06
C CYS A 30 5.15 5.29 -9.73
N TRP A 31 6.07 6.21 -9.41
CA TRP A 31 7.46 6.16 -9.88
C TRP A 31 8.40 5.72 -8.73
N PRO A 32 8.36 4.45 -8.26
CA PRO A 32 9.13 3.98 -7.11
C PRO A 32 10.64 3.98 -7.35
N GLU A 33 11.06 4.00 -8.63
CA GLU A 33 12.46 3.98 -9.03
C GLU A 33 13.23 5.19 -8.50
N ASP A 34 12.56 6.36 -8.43
CA ASP A 34 13.11 7.60 -7.88
C ASP A 34 13.51 7.45 -6.41
N TYR A 35 12.89 6.51 -5.70
CA TYR A 35 13.11 6.27 -4.29
C TYR A 35 14.05 5.08 -4.02
N PHE A 36 14.43 4.24 -5.00
CA PHE A 36 15.24 3.04 -4.73
C PHE A 36 16.60 3.35 -4.10
N ALA A 37 17.28 4.39 -4.58
CA ALA A 37 18.57 4.78 -4.03
C ALA A 37 18.43 5.21 -2.56
N ALA A 38 17.42 6.02 -2.25
CA ALA A 38 17.12 6.46 -0.90
C ALA A 38 16.64 5.29 -0.01
N ALA A 39 15.77 4.42 -0.53
CA ALA A 39 15.25 3.24 0.15
C ALA A 39 16.40 2.33 0.60
N LYS A 40 17.39 2.10 -0.28
CA LYS A 40 18.58 1.33 0.06
C LYS A 40 19.42 1.99 1.16
N LEU A 41 19.59 3.31 1.13
CA LEU A 41 20.35 4.05 2.16
C LEU A 41 19.71 3.96 3.54
N VAL A 42 18.38 3.97 3.59
CA VAL A 42 17.65 3.80 4.86
C VAL A 42 17.53 2.33 5.25
N GLY A 43 18.02 1.38 4.46
CA GLY A 43 17.96 -0.06 4.78
C GLY A 43 16.58 -0.69 4.55
N ALA A 44 15.79 -0.15 3.62
CA ALA A 44 14.55 -0.78 3.20
C ALA A 44 14.83 -2.09 2.46
N LYS A 45 14.04 -3.11 2.76
CA LYS A 45 13.85 -4.27 1.89
C LYS A 45 12.79 -3.93 0.85
N THR A 46 12.91 -4.49 -0.33
CA THR A 46 12.00 -4.23 -1.46
C THR A 46 11.36 -5.53 -1.92
N MET A 47 10.04 -5.52 -2.02
CA MET A 47 9.25 -6.57 -2.63
C MET A 47 8.61 -6.02 -3.90
N ARG A 48 8.87 -6.67 -5.03
CA ARG A 48 8.30 -6.36 -6.33
C ARG A 48 7.34 -7.46 -6.75
N PHE A 49 6.19 -7.11 -7.30
CA PHE A 49 5.23 -8.07 -7.83
C PHE A 49 4.37 -7.47 -8.93
N THR A 50 3.97 -8.31 -9.89
CA THR A 50 3.07 -7.92 -10.98
C THR A 50 1.61 -8.00 -10.53
N GLU A 51 0.85 -6.92 -10.73
CA GLU A 51 -0.59 -6.95 -10.46
C GLU A 51 -1.33 -7.83 -11.50
N PRO A 52 -2.44 -8.49 -11.13
CA PRO A 52 -3.00 -9.53 -11.98
C PRO A 52 -3.79 -9.01 -13.20
N ASP A 53 -3.76 -7.71 -13.48
CA ASP A 53 -4.37 -7.07 -14.68
C ASP A 53 -3.35 -6.76 -15.80
N GLY A 54 -2.10 -7.23 -15.67
CA GLY A 54 -1.12 -7.26 -16.77
C GLY A 54 -0.04 -6.17 -16.70
N GLU A 55 1.21 -6.61 -16.83
CA GLU A 55 2.52 -5.89 -16.97
C GLU A 55 2.85 -4.74 -16.01
N LYS A 56 1.93 -4.43 -15.10
CA LYS A 56 2.03 -3.34 -14.14
C LYS A 56 2.67 -3.85 -12.85
N GLU A 57 3.86 -3.33 -12.59
CA GLU A 57 4.67 -3.69 -11.43
C GLU A 57 4.32 -2.79 -10.26
N SER A 58 4.07 -3.41 -9.12
CA SER A 58 3.89 -2.70 -7.86
C SER A 58 4.98 -3.10 -6.88
N TYR A 59 5.30 -2.19 -5.96
CA TYR A 59 6.42 -2.30 -5.06
C TYR A 59 5.99 -2.05 -3.62
N ILE A 60 6.57 -2.82 -2.71
CA ILE A 60 6.45 -2.59 -1.27
C ILE A 60 7.86 -2.38 -0.72
N PHE A 61 8.09 -1.25 -0.06
CA PHE A 61 9.27 -1.06 0.77
C PHE A 61 8.91 -1.33 2.23
N TYR A 62 9.75 -2.09 2.92
CA TYR A 62 9.51 -2.46 4.30
C TYR A 62 10.80 -2.53 5.10
N ARG A 63 10.71 -2.32 6.42
CA ARG A 63 11.82 -2.46 7.37
C ARG A 63 12.04 -3.92 7.75
N ASP A 64 13.22 -4.24 8.25
CA ASP A 64 13.50 -5.56 8.84
C ASP A 64 12.52 -5.86 9.99
N GLY A 65 11.96 -7.08 10.02
CA GLY A 65 10.93 -7.47 10.99
C GLY A 65 9.49 -7.19 10.55
N TYR A 66 9.27 -6.65 9.34
CA TYR A 66 7.94 -6.36 8.78
C TYR A 66 7.61 -7.22 7.54
N GLU A 67 8.32 -8.33 7.34
CA GLU A 67 8.14 -9.27 6.23
C GLU A 67 6.72 -9.79 6.12
N GLU A 68 6.14 -10.24 7.24
CA GLU A 68 4.80 -10.83 7.27
C GLU A 68 3.74 -9.80 6.86
N LYS A 69 3.86 -8.56 7.34
CA LYS A 69 2.96 -7.47 6.94
C LYS A 69 3.09 -7.15 5.44
N ALA A 70 4.31 -7.16 4.90
CA ALA A 70 4.53 -6.92 3.48
C ALA A 70 3.95 -8.02 2.59
N GLU A 71 4.12 -9.29 2.95
CA GLU A 71 3.52 -10.42 2.22
C GLU A 71 1.98 -10.45 2.35
N GLU A 72 1.46 -10.11 3.52
CA GLU A 72 0.02 -9.97 3.73
C GLU A 72 -0.57 -8.87 2.84
N LEU A 73 0.05 -7.69 2.82
CA LEU A 73 -0.38 -6.58 1.97
C LEU A 73 -0.38 -6.99 0.49
N LYS A 74 0.69 -7.62 0.03
CA LYS A 74 0.76 -8.17 -1.33
C LYS A 74 -0.38 -9.16 -1.59
N SER A 75 -0.67 -10.06 -0.65
CA SER A 75 -1.74 -11.05 -0.79
C SER A 75 -3.12 -10.38 -0.92
N ILE A 76 -3.39 -9.35 -0.13
CA ILE A 76 -4.63 -8.57 -0.22
C ILE A 76 -4.71 -7.87 -1.59
N ILE A 77 -3.64 -7.20 -2.03
CA ILE A 77 -3.59 -6.50 -3.33
C ILE A 77 -3.84 -7.47 -4.49
N LEU A 78 -3.20 -8.64 -4.46
CA LEU A 78 -3.35 -9.69 -5.48
C LEU A 78 -4.73 -10.36 -5.47
N SER A 79 -5.46 -10.29 -4.35
CA SER A 79 -6.83 -10.82 -4.26
C SER A 79 -7.84 -10.06 -5.13
N LYS A 80 -7.48 -8.85 -5.60
CA LYS A 80 -8.34 -7.95 -6.39
C LYS A 80 -9.69 -7.71 -5.72
N HIS A 81 -9.69 -7.49 -4.40
CA HIS A 81 -10.95 -7.26 -3.71
C HIS A 81 -11.64 -6.01 -4.25
N THR A 82 -12.96 -6.07 -4.32
CA THR A 82 -13.82 -5.04 -4.89
C THR A 82 -14.85 -4.56 -3.89
N VAL A 83 -15.48 -3.41 -4.14
CA VAL A 83 -16.52 -2.85 -3.23
C VAL A 83 -17.73 -3.76 -3.06
N ASP A 84 -17.97 -4.65 -4.03
CA ASP A 84 -19.06 -5.63 -3.99
C ASP A 84 -18.72 -6.85 -3.12
N ASP A 85 -17.46 -7.00 -2.70
CA ASP A 85 -17.04 -8.11 -1.86
C ASP A 85 -17.54 -7.93 -0.43
N SER A 86 -18.03 -9.01 0.18
CA SER A 86 -18.54 -8.99 1.56
C SER A 86 -17.49 -8.60 2.60
N ASP A 87 -16.20 -8.75 2.26
CA ASP A 87 -15.05 -8.44 3.12
C ASP A 87 -14.30 -7.17 2.68
N PHE A 88 -14.86 -6.35 1.80
CA PHE A 88 -14.22 -5.13 1.28
C PHE A 88 -13.73 -4.19 2.39
N GLU A 89 -14.62 -3.82 3.32
CA GLU A 89 -14.24 -2.89 4.40
C GLU A 89 -13.18 -3.49 5.31
N GLU A 90 -13.28 -4.78 5.61
CA GLU A 90 -12.31 -5.50 6.44
C GLU A 90 -10.91 -5.44 5.80
N LYS A 91 -10.82 -5.68 4.49
CA LYS A 91 -9.58 -5.59 3.74
C LYS A 91 -9.03 -4.16 3.67
N GLU A 92 -9.87 -3.15 3.48
CA GLU A 92 -9.42 -1.74 3.48
C GLU A 92 -8.90 -1.30 4.85
N TYR A 93 -9.57 -1.68 5.94
CA TYR A 93 -9.03 -1.48 7.30
C TYR A 93 -7.71 -2.21 7.50
N ARG A 94 -7.59 -3.43 6.98
CA ARG A 94 -6.35 -4.19 7.11
C ARG A 94 -5.20 -3.57 6.33
N ILE A 95 -5.44 -3.09 5.11
CA ILE A 95 -4.47 -2.30 4.33
C ILE A 95 -4.06 -1.05 5.12
N GLY A 96 -5.05 -0.34 5.69
CA GLY A 96 -4.83 0.83 6.54
C GLY A 96 -3.89 0.53 7.72
N GLU A 97 -4.13 -0.54 8.45
CA GLU A 97 -3.30 -0.98 9.58
C GLU A 97 -1.87 -1.35 9.15
N ILE A 98 -1.70 -2.03 8.02
CA ILE A 98 -0.37 -2.41 7.53
C ILE A 98 0.43 -1.16 7.13
N LEU A 99 -0.23 -0.19 6.50
CA LEU A 99 0.38 1.05 6.01
C LEU A 99 0.39 2.19 7.04
N ASP A 100 0.11 1.87 8.31
CA ASP A 100 0.08 2.80 9.45
C ASP A 100 -0.82 4.04 9.20
N TYR A 101 -1.96 3.86 8.52
CA TYR A 101 -3.00 4.89 8.38
C TYR A 101 -3.88 4.96 9.63
N LYS A 102 -4.40 6.16 9.93
CA LYS A 102 -5.39 6.31 11.00
C LYS A 102 -6.71 5.70 10.57
N LYS A 103 -7.42 5.10 11.53
CA LYS A 103 -8.70 4.45 11.28
C LYS A 103 -9.74 5.41 10.69
N GLU A 104 -9.71 6.67 11.12
CA GLU A 104 -10.61 7.72 10.63
C GLU A 104 -10.36 8.06 9.17
N ASP A 105 -9.09 8.08 8.75
CA ASP A 105 -8.70 8.32 7.35
C ASP A 105 -9.17 7.17 6.46
N VAL A 106 -9.05 5.93 6.97
CA VAL A 106 -9.56 4.73 6.27
C VAL A 106 -11.08 4.77 6.15
N ALA A 107 -11.79 5.11 7.23
CA ALA A 107 -13.25 5.22 7.22
C ALA A 107 -13.73 6.28 6.21
N LEU A 108 -13.06 7.43 6.16
CA LEU A 108 -13.36 8.50 5.20
C LEU A 108 -13.16 8.02 3.75
N PHE A 109 -12.06 7.31 3.49
CA PHE A 109 -11.81 6.71 2.18
C PHE A 109 -12.94 5.74 1.79
N ILE A 110 -13.27 4.77 2.65
CA ILE A 110 -14.32 3.78 2.41
C ILE A 110 -15.65 4.47 2.09
N SER A 111 -16.01 5.49 2.90
CA SER A 111 -17.24 6.24 2.71
C SER A 111 -17.27 6.98 1.37
N ASN A 112 -16.18 7.65 0.98
CA ASN A 112 -16.09 8.34 -0.30
C ASN A 112 -16.15 7.36 -1.48
N PHE A 113 -15.56 6.18 -1.32
CA PHE A 113 -15.51 5.20 -2.38
C PHE A 113 -16.90 4.59 -2.67
N LYS A 114 -17.68 4.30 -1.63
CA LYS A 114 -19.07 3.80 -1.73
C LYS A 114 -20.09 4.80 -2.27
N VAL A 115 -19.80 6.11 -2.25
CA VAL A 115 -20.70 7.13 -2.78
C VAL A 115 -20.49 7.35 -4.29
N ASN A 116 -19.29 7.03 -4.79
CA ASN A 116 -18.89 7.28 -6.17
C ASN A 116 -18.93 6.03 -7.07
N HIS A 117 -19.37 4.89 -6.54
CA HIS A 117 -19.64 3.62 -7.23
C HIS A 117 -21.00 3.08 -6.79
#